data_AF-A0A843UF53-F1
#
_entry.id   AF-A0A843UF53-F1
#
_cell.length_a   1.000
_cell.length_b   1.000
_cell.length_c   1.000
_cell.angle_alpha   90.00
_cell.angle_beta   90.00
_cell.angle_gamma   90.00
#
_symmetry.space_group_name_H-M   'P 1'
#
loop_
_entity.id
_entity.type
_entity.pdbx_description
1 polymer ?
#
loop_
_entity_poly.entity_id
_entity_poly.type
_entity_poly.pdbx_seq_one_letter_code
_entity_poly.pdbx_strand_id
1 'polypeptide(L)'
;MDSTWRNYKNFGPSWMKLTRVSGLWRQENNHLLAHFDRYTLVSFWLCPLVNSKPFPENLETLLGVALPSPPCVTLKDNELAECGICYVHCLPVDQELGAKNGITVDYTCDNPNCRKAFHTVCLRDWLRCITTTRQSFDVLFGKCPYCSEAVAVKSE
;
A
#
# COMPACT_ATOMS: atom_id res chain seq x y z
N MET A 1 -42.55 3.29 40.36
CA MET A 1 -41.18 3.25 40.92
C MET A 1 -40.37 2.44 39.94
N ASP A 2 -39.81 3.09 38.94
CA ASP A 2 -39.16 2.42 37.81
C ASP A 2 -37.64 2.56 37.95
N SER A 3 -37.00 1.42 38.15
CA SER A 3 -35.57 1.27 38.43
C SER A 3 -34.82 1.04 37.12
N THR A 4 -34.46 2.12 36.42
CA THR A 4 -33.55 2.09 35.27
C THR A 4 -32.15 2.51 35.68
N TRP A 5 -31.42 1.60 36.32
CA TRP A 5 -29.96 1.62 36.26
C TRP A 5 -29.53 1.00 34.93
N ARG A 6 -29.06 1.80 33.97
CA ARG A 6 -28.19 1.30 32.91
C ARG A 6 -27.33 2.40 32.28
N ASN A 7 -26.04 2.34 32.63
CA ASN A 7 -24.88 2.73 31.84
C ASN A 7 -24.55 4.22 31.68
N TYR A 8 -24.05 4.84 32.75
CA TYR A 8 -23.05 5.90 32.61
C TYR A 8 -21.72 5.27 32.15
N LYS A 9 -21.37 5.43 30.88
CA LYS A 9 -19.97 5.28 30.44
C LYS A 9 -19.35 6.67 30.41
N ASN A 10 -18.45 6.92 31.36
CA ASN A 10 -17.67 8.16 31.44
C ASN A 10 -16.70 8.22 30.24
N PHE A 11 -17.02 9.05 29.25
CA PHE A 11 -16.05 9.52 28.26
C PHE A 11 -15.86 11.02 28.50
N GLY A 12 -14.83 11.39 29.28
CA GLY A 12 -14.44 12.77 29.52
C GLY A 12 -14.04 13.06 30.99
N PRO A 13 -13.33 14.18 31.24
CA PRO A 13 -12.97 14.61 32.58
C PRO A 13 -14.21 14.90 33.45
N SER A 14 -14.10 14.64 34.76
CA SER A 14 -15.17 14.60 35.79
C SER A 14 -16.17 15.78 35.81
N TRP A 15 -15.83 16.93 35.21
CA TRP A 15 -16.65 18.13 35.21
C TRP A 15 -17.59 18.27 33.99
N MET A 16 -17.51 17.39 32.99
CA MET A 16 -18.40 17.42 31.82
C MET A 16 -19.61 16.50 31.98
N LYS A 17 -20.76 17.08 32.35
CA LYS A 17 -22.07 16.43 32.23
C LYS A 17 -22.68 16.77 30.88
N LEU A 18 -22.90 15.76 30.05
CA LEU A 18 -23.57 15.88 28.76
C LEU A 18 -24.93 15.20 28.84
N THR A 19 -25.99 15.95 28.56
CA THR A 19 -27.35 15.41 28.46
C THR A 19 -27.75 15.28 26.99
N ARG A 20 -28.38 14.15 26.67
CA ARG A 20 -28.88 13.86 25.32
C ARG A 20 -30.31 14.36 25.23
N VAL A 21 -30.57 15.35 24.38
CA VAL A 21 -31.92 15.79 24.00
C VAL A 21 -32.04 15.68 22.48
N SER A 22 -33.01 14.92 22.01
CA SER A 22 -33.37 14.79 20.57
C SER A 22 -32.16 14.58 19.63
N GLY A 23 -31.24 13.69 20.00
CA GLY A 23 -30.09 13.32 19.16
C GLY A 23 -28.91 14.29 19.16
N LEU A 24 -28.96 15.38 19.93
CA LEU A 24 -27.89 16.36 20.08
C LEU A 24 -27.31 16.32 21.50
N TRP A 25 -25.98 16.42 21.60
CA TRP A 25 -25.28 16.56 22.88
C TRP A 25 -25.21 18.04 23.25
N ARG A 26 -25.82 18.42 24.37
CA ARG A 26 -25.79 19.79 24.89
C ARG A 26 -24.96 19.82 26.17
N GLN A 27 -23.97 20.70 26.23
CA GLN A 27 -23.24 20.99 27.48
C GLN A 27 -24.07 21.97 28.31
N GLU A 28 -24.27 21.67 29.58
CA GLU A 28 -25.32 22.30 30.39
C GLU A 28 -24.99 23.74 30.86
N ASN A 29 -23.75 24.23 30.69
CA ASN A 29 -23.30 25.50 31.28
C ASN A 29 -22.38 26.34 30.39
N ASN A 30 -22.80 26.75 29.20
CA ASN A 30 -22.23 27.99 28.65
C ASN A 30 -23.17 28.69 27.67
N HIS A 31 -23.51 29.92 28.03
CA HIS A 31 -24.44 30.80 27.34
C HIS A 31 -23.76 31.55 26.18
N LEU A 32 -22.92 30.85 25.41
CA LEU A 32 -22.33 31.38 24.19
C LEU A 32 -22.64 30.40 23.08
N LEU A 33 -23.50 30.84 22.17
CA LEU A 33 -23.81 30.21 20.91
C LEU A 33 -22.51 29.94 20.17
N ALA A 34 -21.94 28.74 20.34
CA ALA A 34 -20.92 28.24 19.45
C ALA A 34 -21.63 28.07 18.09
N HIS A 35 -21.43 29.05 17.22
CA HIS A 35 -21.64 28.89 15.80
C HIS A 35 -20.75 27.72 15.39
N PHE A 36 -21.33 26.53 15.28
CA PHE A 36 -20.61 25.30 14.95
C PHE A 36 -20.18 25.38 13.49
N ASP A 37 -19.02 26.00 13.28
CA ASP A 37 -18.39 26.07 11.98
C ASP A 37 -18.07 24.64 11.53
N ARG A 38 -18.23 24.36 10.23
CA ARG A 38 -18.12 23.01 9.66
C ARG A 38 -16.81 22.32 10.06
N TYR A 39 -15.75 23.13 10.26
CA TYR A 39 -14.41 22.75 10.73
C TYR A 39 -14.35 22.18 12.17
N THR A 40 -15.23 22.60 13.06
CA THR A 40 -15.27 22.13 14.48
C THR A 40 -15.91 20.76 14.64
N LEU A 41 -16.88 20.41 13.78
CA LEU A 41 -17.45 19.06 13.73
C LEU A 41 -16.44 18.04 13.22
N VAL A 42 -15.61 18.42 12.24
CA VAL A 42 -14.53 17.56 11.74
C VAL A 42 -13.55 17.26 12.86
N SER A 43 -13.14 18.25 13.66
CA SER A 43 -12.16 18.05 14.74
C SER A 43 -12.73 17.23 15.91
N PHE A 44 -14.02 17.33 16.22
CA PHE A 44 -14.67 16.47 17.23
C PHE A 44 -14.91 15.03 16.75
N TRP A 45 -15.08 14.79 15.45
CA TRP A 45 -15.28 13.44 14.87
C TRP A 45 -14.00 12.75 14.37
N LEU A 46 -13.02 13.50 13.83
CA LEU A 46 -11.75 12.94 13.36
C LEU A 46 -10.75 12.67 14.50
N CYS A 47 -10.69 13.51 15.54
CA CYS A 47 -9.70 13.33 16.62
C CYS A 47 -9.81 11.96 17.32
N PRO A 48 -11.00 11.41 17.61
CA PRO A 48 -11.12 10.06 18.17
C PRO A 48 -10.74 8.95 17.18
N LEU A 49 -10.89 9.22 15.88
CA LEU A 49 -10.68 8.26 14.80
C LEU A 49 -9.20 8.07 14.50
N VAL A 50 -8.43 9.16 14.42
CA VAL A 50 -7.02 9.17 13.99
C VAL A 50 -6.08 8.54 15.02
N ASN A 51 -6.44 8.52 16.31
CA ASN A 51 -5.51 8.10 17.36
C ASN A 51 -5.69 6.64 17.83
N SER A 52 -6.63 5.90 17.24
CA SER A 52 -6.98 4.54 17.70
C SER A 52 -6.69 3.42 16.70
N LYS A 53 -6.52 3.75 15.41
CA LYS A 53 -6.23 2.77 14.37
C LYS A 53 -4.82 2.96 13.79
N PRO A 54 -4.21 1.91 13.22
CA PRO A 54 -2.97 2.06 12.46
C PRO A 54 -3.18 3.01 11.25
N PHE A 55 -2.10 3.68 10.84
CA PHE A 55 -2.09 4.66 9.76
C PHE A 55 -2.89 4.27 8.49
N PRO A 56 -2.75 3.06 7.91
CA PRO A 56 -3.52 2.67 6.73
C PRO A 56 -5.04 2.68 6.97
N GLU A 57 -5.49 2.18 8.12
CA GLU A 57 -6.93 2.16 8.45
C GLU A 57 -7.49 3.56 8.71
N ASN A 58 -6.68 4.47 9.26
CA ASN A 58 -7.05 5.88 9.36
C ASN A 58 -7.24 6.51 7.99
N LEU A 59 -6.34 6.18 7.05
CA LEU A 59 -6.37 6.72 5.69
C LEU A 59 -7.58 6.18 4.91
N GLU A 60 -7.88 4.88 5.04
CA GLU A 60 -9.12 4.30 4.48
C GLU A 60 -10.37 4.97 5.02
N THR A 61 -10.43 5.18 6.34
CA THR A 61 -11.58 5.80 6.99
C THR A 61 -11.74 7.27 6.57
N LEU A 62 -10.63 7.99 6.38
CA LEU A 62 -10.62 9.38 5.93
C LEU A 62 -11.04 9.52 4.47
N LEU A 63 -10.53 8.64 3.60
CA LEU A 63 -10.79 8.68 2.16
C LEU A 63 -12.14 8.04 1.79
N GLY A 64 -12.74 7.25 2.69
CA GLY A 64 -13.99 6.53 2.44
C GLY A 64 -13.85 5.38 1.43
N VAL A 65 -12.62 4.94 1.18
CA VAL A 65 -12.29 3.86 0.24
C VAL A 65 -11.31 2.89 0.90
N ALA A 66 -11.39 1.61 0.54
CA ALA A 66 -10.37 0.64 0.91
C ALA A 66 -9.08 0.93 0.14
N LEU A 67 -7.92 0.86 0.79
CA LEU A 67 -6.64 1.02 0.12
C LEU A 67 -6.34 -0.27 -0.65
N PRO A 68 -5.71 -0.18 -1.83
CA PRO A 68 -5.25 -1.37 -2.53
C PRO A 68 -4.26 -2.12 -1.64
N SER A 69 -4.45 -3.43 -1.52
CA SER A 69 -3.46 -4.28 -0.86
C SER A 69 -2.13 -4.13 -1.59
N PRO A 70 -0.99 -4.06 -0.87
CA PRO A 70 0.30 -4.06 -1.52
C PRO A 70 0.40 -5.24 -2.47
N PRO A 71 0.87 -5.04 -3.72
CA PRO A 71 0.81 -6.06 -4.76
C PRO A 71 1.58 -7.33 -4.40
N CYS A 72 2.53 -7.25 -3.45
CA CYS A 72 3.45 -8.34 -3.17
C CYS A 72 4.33 -8.09 -1.93
N VAL A 73 3.77 -7.98 -0.71
CA VAL A 73 4.60 -8.00 0.51
C VAL A 73 3.98 -8.89 1.59
N THR A 74 4.40 -10.15 1.60
CA THR A 74 4.28 -11.07 2.75
C THR A 74 5.64 -11.41 3.36
N LEU A 75 6.73 -10.85 2.83
CA LEU A 75 8.10 -11.18 3.24
C LEU A 75 8.81 -9.95 3.82
N LYS A 76 9.72 -10.20 4.76
CA LYS A 76 10.54 -9.17 5.41
C LYS A 76 11.46 -8.55 4.35
N ASP A 77 11.49 -7.22 4.26
CA ASP A 77 12.26 -6.43 3.27
C ASP A 77 13.71 -6.89 3.06
N ASN A 78 14.35 -7.46 4.08
CA ASN A 78 15.78 -7.77 4.06
C ASN A 78 16.15 -9.05 3.26
N GLU A 79 15.18 -9.79 2.72
CA GLU A 79 15.40 -11.06 2.00
C GLU A 79 14.95 -11.02 0.53
N LEU A 80 14.38 -9.90 0.07
CA LEU A 80 13.80 -9.79 -1.25
C LEU A 80 14.83 -9.26 -2.26
N ALA A 81 15.16 -10.07 -3.27
CA ALA A 81 15.98 -9.62 -4.38
C ALA A 81 15.21 -8.61 -5.24
N GLU A 82 15.76 -7.42 -5.43
CA GLU A 82 15.19 -6.38 -6.29
C GLU A 82 15.64 -6.57 -7.75
N CYS A 83 14.79 -6.17 -8.70
CA CYS A 83 15.16 -6.17 -10.11
C CYS A 83 16.24 -5.11 -10.38
N GLY A 84 17.34 -5.50 -11.00
CA GLY A 84 18.41 -4.59 -11.42
C GLY A 84 18.07 -3.63 -12.58
N ILE A 85 16.79 -3.46 -12.94
CA ILE A 85 16.37 -2.51 -13.98
C ILE A 85 15.32 -1.56 -13.43
N CYS A 86 14.22 -2.09 -12.88
CA CYS A 86 13.14 -1.26 -12.34
C CYS A 86 13.26 -1.00 -10.84
N TYR A 87 14.18 -1.67 -10.13
CA TYR A 87 14.38 -1.58 -8.68
C TYR A 87 13.14 -1.93 -7.84
N VAL A 88 12.18 -2.63 -8.44
CA VAL A 88 10.99 -3.12 -7.76
C VAL A 88 11.15 -4.62 -7.52
N HIS A 89 10.66 -5.12 -6.38
CA HIS A 89 10.63 -6.55 -6.13
C HIS A 89 9.54 -7.24 -6.96
N CYS A 90 8.34 -6.66 -6.98
CA CYS A 90 7.21 -7.20 -7.73
C CYS A 90 6.47 -6.20 -8.62
N LEU A 91 6.21 -6.60 -9.87
CA LEU A 91 5.39 -5.81 -10.79
C LEU A 91 3.90 -5.99 -10.48
N PRO A 92 3.07 -4.95 -10.69
CA PRO A 92 1.62 -5.07 -10.54
C PRO A 92 1.07 -6.09 -11.54
N VAL A 93 0.23 -7.01 -11.06
CA VAL A 93 -0.50 -7.95 -11.92
C VAL A 93 -1.70 -7.23 -12.50
N ASP A 94 -1.69 -7.00 -13.80
CA ASP A 94 -2.92 -6.64 -14.50
C ASP A 94 -3.86 -7.85 -14.43
N GLN A 95 -4.97 -7.71 -13.71
CA GLN A 95 -5.92 -8.79 -13.41
C GLN A 95 -6.50 -9.48 -14.68
N GLU A 96 -6.32 -8.88 -15.86
CA GLU A 96 -6.74 -9.42 -17.15
C GLU A 96 -5.64 -10.19 -17.92
N LEU A 97 -4.36 -10.00 -17.57
CA LEU A 97 -3.21 -10.66 -18.20
C LEU A 97 -2.66 -11.71 -17.23
N GLY A 98 -3.18 -12.94 -17.35
CA GLY A 98 -2.98 -14.02 -16.39
C GLY A 98 -1.56 -14.15 -15.79
N ALA A 99 -1.55 -14.42 -14.49
CA ALA A 99 -0.47 -14.38 -13.48
C ALA A 99 0.89 -15.08 -13.71
N LYS A 100 1.40 -15.24 -14.94
CA LYS A 100 2.55 -16.13 -15.18
C LYS A 100 3.92 -15.48 -15.42
N ASN A 101 4.02 -14.18 -15.70
CA ASN A 101 5.30 -13.61 -16.13
C ASN A 101 5.60 -12.32 -15.36
N GLY A 102 6.69 -12.26 -14.58
CA GLY A 102 7.21 -11.01 -14.03
C GLY A 102 6.60 -10.48 -12.73
N ILE A 103 5.82 -11.28 -11.98
CA ILE A 103 5.30 -10.83 -10.68
C ILE A 103 6.45 -10.61 -9.71
N THR A 104 7.42 -11.51 -9.63
CA THR A 104 8.65 -11.35 -8.85
C THR A 104 9.85 -11.39 -9.78
N VAL A 105 11.04 -11.01 -9.31
CA VAL A 105 12.27 -11.30 -10.05
C VAL A 105 12.36 -12.80 -10.36
N ASP A 106 12.34 -13.15 -11.64
CA ASP A 106 12.24 -14.51 -12.16
C ASP A 106 13.41 -14.88 -13.08
N TYR A 107 14.34 -13.94 -13.29
CA TYR A 107 15.60 -14.16 -13.99
C TYR A 107 16.78 -13.77 -13.12
N THR A 108 17.82 -14.60 -13.04
CA THR A 108 19.08 -14.27 -12.37
C THR A 108 20.24 -14.50 -13.32
N CYS A 109 21.17 -13.56 -13.39
CA CYS A 109 22.37 -13.69 -14.22
C CYS A 109 23.22 -14.89 -13.76
N ASP A 110 23.61 -15.75 -14.72
CA ASP A 110 24.37 -16.98 -14.47
C ASP A 110 25.83 -16.75 -14.05
N ASN A 111 26.37 -15.54 -14.28
CA ASN A 111 27.72 -15.20 -13.83
C ASN A 111 27.75 -15.18 -12.29
N PRO A 112 28.54 -16.05 -11.63
CA PRO A 112 28.57 -16.17 -10.17
C PRO A 112 29.08 -14.90 -9.48
N ASN A 113 29.87 -14.08 -10.17
CA ASN A 113 30.35 -12.79 -9.66
C ASN A 113 29.30 -11.68 -9.81
N CYS A 114 28.26 -11.87 -10.62
CA CYS A 114 27.23 -10.87 -10.88
C CYS A 114 25.95 -11.14 -10.08
N ARG A 115 25.33 -12.32 -10.30
CA ARG A 115 24.12 -12.80 -9.64
C ARG A 115 22.97 -11.78 -9.58
N LYS A 116 22.93 -10.83 -10.52
CA LYS A 116 21.86 -9.81 -10.54
C LYS A 116 20.54 -10.42 -10.96
N ALA A 117 19.49 -10.08 -10.21
CA ALA A 117 18.13 -10.53 -10.43
C ALA A 117 17.36 -9.52 -11.27
N PHE A 118 16.44 -10.00 -12.09
CA PHE A 118 15.63 -9.19 -12.99
C PHE A 118 14.24 -9.80 -13.12
N HIS A 119 13.24 -8.97 -13.43
CA HIS A 119 12.05 -9.49 -14.09
C HIS A 119 12.39 -9.82 -15.53
N THR A 120 11.87 -10.94 -16.02
CA THR A 120 12.05 -11.42 -17.39
C THR A 120 11.52 -10.39 -18.37
N VAL A 121 10.41 -9.69 -18.05
CA VAL A 121 9.89 -8.59 -18.87
C VAL A 121 10.87 -7.41 -18.95
N CYS A 122 11.44 -6.97 -17.81
CA CYS A 122 12.39 -5.86 -17.79
C CYS A 122 13.65 -6.19 -18.59
N LEU A 123 14.21 -7.40 -18.41
CA LEU A 123 15.41 -7.80 -19.13
C LEU A 123 15.12 -8.02 -20.63
N ARG A 124 13.96 -8.56 -20.99
CA ARG A 124 13.52 -8.72 -22.38
C ARG A 124 13.38 -7.37 -23.08
N ASP A 125 12.68 -6.42 -22.48
CA ASP A 125 12.48 -5.10 -23.07
C ASP A 125 13.81 -4.33 -23.19
N TRP A 126 14.69 -4.47 -22.20
CA TRP A 126 16.06 -3.98 -22.30
C TRP A 126 16.80 -4.57 -23.51
N LEU A 127 16.78 -5.89 -23.68
CA LEU A 127 17.47 -6.56 -24.78
C LEU A 127 16.89 -6.20 -26.15
N ARG A 128 15.57 -5.98 -26.26
CA ARG A 128 14.90 -5.51 -27.48
C ARG A 128 15.38 -4.13 -27.94
N CYS A 129 15.82 -3.27 -27.03
CA CYS A 129 16.35 -1.95 -27.36
C CYS A 129 17.81 -1.95 -27.84
N ILE A 130 18.49 -3.09 -27.81
CA ILE A 130 19.91 -3.21 -28.19
C ILE A 130 20.02 -3.81 -29.60
N THR A 131 20.67 -3.08 -30.50
CA THR A 131 20.82 -3.46 -31.92
C THR A 131 21.65 -4.73 -32.15
N THR A 132 22.46 -5.14 -31.17
CA THR A 132 23.31 -6.35 -31.26
C THR A 132 22.66 -7.59 -30.64
N THR A 133 21.48 -7.47 -30.04
CA THR A 133 20.70 -8.61 -29.52
C THR A 133 20.27 -9.51 -30.68
N ARG A 134 20.41 -10.81 -30.50
CA ARG A 134 19.96 -11.81 -31.48
C ARG A 134 18.74 -12.53 -30.96
N GLN A 135 17.75 -12.77 -31.80
CA GLN A 135 16.63 -13.65 -31.48
C GLN A 135 16.79 -14.97 -32.21
N SER A 136 16.59 -16.08 -31.50
CA SER A 136 16.43 -17.41 -32.11
C SER A 136 15.19 -18.06 -31.51
N PHE A 137 14.22 -18.40 -32.35
CA PHE A 137 12.90 -18.86 -31.93
C PHE A 137 12.26 -17.91 -30.90
N ASP A 138 11.89 -18.45 -29.74
CA ASP A 138 11.27 -17.75 -28.61
C ASP A 138 12.30 -17.24 -27.59
N VAL A 139 13.59 -17.14 -27.95
CA VAL A 139 14.66 -16.72 -27.03
C VAL A 139 15.47 -15.55 -27.59
N LEU A 140 15.63 -14.50 -26.76
CA LEU A 140 16.53 -13.37 -26.99
C LEU A 140 17.88 -13.64 -26.33
N PHE A 141 18.94 -13.52 -27.11
CA PHE A 141 20.33 -13.65 -26.69
C PHE A 141 21.01 -12.29 -26.74
N GLY A 142 21.60 -11.88 -25.62
CA GLY A 142 22.30 -10.61 -25.52
C GLY A 142 23.30 -10.60 -24.38
N LYS A 143 23.47 -9.43 -23.77
CA LYS A 143 24.44 -9.20 -22.69
C LYS A 143 23.75 -8.71 -21.42
N CYS A 144 24.21 -9.20 -20.28
CA CYS A 144 23.79 -8.72 -18.97
C CYS A 144 24.12 -7.22 -18.84
N PRO A 145 23.19 -6.36 -18.38
CA PRO A 145 23.43 -4.92 -18.21
C PRO A 145 24.57 -4.59 -17.24
N TYR A 146 24.92 -5.53 -16.34
CA TYR A 146 25.88 -5.28 -15.26
C TYR A 146 27.27 -5.86 -15.55
N CYS A 147 27.34 -7.13 -15.94
CA CYS A 147 28.62 -7.82 -16.15
C CYS A 147 28.99 -8.01 -17.62
N SER A 148 28.11 -7.63 -18.56
CA SER A 148 28.29 -7.83 -20.00
C SER A 148 28.44 -9.29 -20.47
N GLU A 149 28.30 -10.27 -19.57
CA GLU A 149 28.25 -11.69 -19.91
C GLU A 149 26.98 -12.07 -20.66
N ALA A 150 27.02 -13.20 -21.37
CA ALA A 150 25.88 -13.68 -22.13
C ALA A 150 24.64 -13.93 -21.25
N VAL A 151 23.48 -13.52 -21.75
CA VAL A 151 22.16 -13.79 -21.16
C VAL A 151 21.20 -14.28 -22.22
N ALA A 152 20.26 -15.12 -21.81
CA ALA A 152 19.22 -15.68 -22.66
C ALA A 152 17.86 -15.59 -21.95
N VAL A 153 16.87 -14.92 -22.55
CA VAL A 153 15.52 -14.76 -21.97
C VAL A 153 14.45 -15.11 -23.00
N LYS A 154 13.30 -15.61 -22.53
CA LYS A 154 12.16 -15.86 -23.42
C LYS A 154 11.59 -14.55 -23.98
N SER A 155 11.24 -14.56 -25.27
CA SER A 155 10.66 -13.41 -25.97
C SER A 155 9.17 -13.23 -25.73
N GLU A 156 8.45 -14.29 -25.34
CA GLU A 156 7.01 -14.30 -24.98
C GLU A 156 6.80 -14.69 -23.51
#